data_AF-A0A415GKN1-F1
#
_entry.id   AF-A0A415GKN1-F1
#
_cell.length_a   1.000
_cell.length_b   1.000
_cell.length_c   1.000
_cell.angle_alpha   90.00
_cell.angle_beta   90.00
_cell.angle_gamma   90.00
#
_symmetry.space_group_name_H-M   'P 1'
#
loop_
_entity.id
_entity.type
_entity.pdbx_description
1 polymer ?
#
loop_
_entity_poly.entity_id
_entity_poly.type
_entity_poly.pdbx_seq_one_letter_code
_entity_poly.pdbx_strand_id
1 'polypeptide(L)'
;MEETKKLFCELMPRVLNEDILSFLCIKHKNEIAIGANFDKRSPRIRYVIDKNRFGYADFGDFFFWEDGGLYVWQQSEEFEEDHNPDIVEDYFGHSCEGRGYTLRSIFAGIDTGYDDSNGSRMFTGDIVLVKERDGYEMGALCLASLCGRIGDGFYGFPLDNHSLTLDMCKKGGYHLERIGTVFYQLDPCEEPVSIWDKALTYNNTYRDKEDESVLRTMARYTPNFDKEVWKYLGLEILGVEEFNWR
;
A
#
# COMPACT_ATOMS: atom_id res chain seq x y z
N MET A 1 -16.92 -6.67 -24.80
CA MET A 1 -16.74 -6.82 -23.34
C MET A 1 -15.62 -7.79 -23.01
N GLU A 2 -15.61 -9.00 -23.57
CA GLU A 2 -14.57 -10.01 -23.28
C GLU A 2 -13.21 -9.70 -23.95
N GLU A 3 -13.20 -9.16 -25.18
CA GLU A 3 -11.97 -8.66 -25.83
C GLU A 3 -11.33 -7.48 -25.07
N THR A 4 -12.14 -6.57 -24.52
CA THR A 4 -11.66 -5.40 -23.77
C THR A 4 -10.99 -5.82 -22.45
N LYS A 5 -11.54 -6.83 -21.77
CA LYS A 5 -10.96 -7.42 -20.55
C LYS A 5 -9.63 -8.11 -20.81
N LYS A 6 -9.54 -8.86 -21.92
CA LYS A 6 -8.31 -9.56 -22.32
C LYS A 6 -7.19 -8.59 -22.70
N LEU A 7 -7.54 -7.49 -23.39
CA LEU A 7 -6.59 -6.44 -23.77
C LEU A 7 -6.07 -5.63 -22.55
N PHE A 8 -6.91 -5.42 -21.54
CA PHE A 8 -6.53 -4.73 -20.31
C PHE A 8 -5.38 -5.46 -19.60
N CYS A 9 -5.54 -6.76 -19.33
CA CYS A 9 -4.50 -7.54 -18.64
C CYS A 9 -3.20 -7.73 -19.45
N GLU A 10 -3.26 -7.77 -20.78
CA GLU A 10 -2.06 -7.97 -21.61
C GLU A 10 -1.18 -6.71 -21.73
N LEU A 11 -1.72 -5.52 -21.47
CA LEU A 11 -1.02 -4.23 -21.54
C LEU A 11 -0.70 -3.63 -20.17
N MET A 12 -1.09 -4.29 -19.08
CA MET A 12 -0.82 -3.82 -17.72
C MET A 12 0.68 -3.88 -17.40
N PRO A 13 1.29 -2.79 -16.90
CA PRO A 13 2.66 -2.82 -16.41
C PRO A 13 2.82 -3.87 -15.31
N ARG A 14 3.96 -4.57 -15.32
CA ARG A 14 4.28 -5.58 -14.29
C ARG A 14 4.48 -4.98 -12.90
N VAL A 15 4.88 -3.72 -12.86
CA VAL A 15 5.15 -2.96 -11.64
C VAL A 15 4.32 -1.70 -11.71
N LEU A 16 3.63 -1.41 -10.61
CA LEU A 16 2.71 -0.30 -10.47
C LEU A 16 3.21 0.61 -9.36
N ASN A 17 2.94 1.89 -9.53
CA ASN A 17 3.02 2.92 -8.50
C ASN A 17 1.72 3.72 -8.51
N GLU A 18 1.62 4.70 -7.63
CA GLU A 18 0.45 5.58 -7.46
C GLU A 18 0.09 6.32 -8.74
N ASP A 19 1.09 6.84 -9.47
CA ASP A 19 0.87 7.57 -10.72
C ASP A 19 0.24 6.68 -11.80
N ILE A 20 0.74 5.46 -11.96
CA ILE A 20 0.19 4.50 -12.92
C ILE A 20 -1.21 4.09 -12.50
N LEU A 21 -1.46 3.82 -11.23
CA LEU A 21 -2.80 3.49 -10.74
C LEU A 21 -3.79 4.63 -10.99
N SER A 22 -3.40 5.87 -10.69
CA SER A 22 -4.20 7.06 -10.95
C SER A 22 -4.52 7.20 -12.45
N PHE A 23 -3.52 7.05 -13.32
CA PHE A 23 -3.71 7.04 -14.76
C PHE A 23 -4.69 5.95 -15.23
N LEU A 24 -4.58 4.74 -14.67
CA LEU A 24 -5.49 3.64 -14.99
C LEU A 24 -6.93 3.94 -14.54
N CYS A 25 -7.12 4.58 -13.38
CA CYS A 25 -8.43 5.01 -12.92
C CYS A 25 -9.08 6.01 -13.88
N ILE A 26 -8.31 6.99 -14.38
CA ILE A 26 -8.78 7.95 -15.38
C ILE A 26 -9.14 7.25 -16.69
N LYS A 27 -8.30 6.31 -17.14
CA LYS A 27 -8.51 5.58 -18.40
C LYS A 27 -9.75 4.69 -18.37
N HIS A 28 -10.06 4.08 -17.23
CA HIS A 28 -11.18 3.16 -17.04
C HIS A 28 -12.30 3.76 -16.20
N LYS A 29 -12.40 5.08 -16.19
CA LYS A 29 -13.32 5.86 -15.37
C LYS A 29 -14.77 5.44 -15.56
N ASN A 30 -15.21 5.23 -16.81
CA ASN A 30 -16.58 4.82 -17.11
C ASN A 30 -16.88 3.40 -16.60
N GLU A 31 -15.91 2.49 -16.74
CA GLU A 31 -16.03 1.12 -16.26
C GLU A 31 -16.07 1.06 -14.73
N ILE A 32 -15.26 1.87 -14.04
CA ILE A 32 -15.30 2.04 -12.58
C ILE A 32 -16.67 2.59 -12.14
N ALA A 33 -17.20 3.60 -12.85
CA ALA A 33 -18.45 4.26 -12.52
C ALA A 33 -19.64 3.29 -12.46
N ILE A 34 -19.69 2.34 -13.41
CA ILE A 34 -20.78 1.35 -13.51
C ILE A 34 -20.51 0.08 -12.69
N GLY A 35 -19.39 0.01 -11.95
CA GLY A 35 -19.01 -1.18 -11.17
C GLY A 35 -18.70 -2.38 -12.05
N ALA A 36 -18.04 -2.16 -13.20
CA ALA A 36 -17.65 -3.23 -14.09
C ALA A 36 -16.74 -4.24 -13.37
N ASN A 37 -16.98 -5.52 -13.59
CA ASN A 37 -16.16 -6.58 -13.01
C ASN A 37 -14.82 -6.70 -13.77
N PHE A 38 -13.73 -6.30 -13.12
CA PHE A 38 -12.37 -6.42 -13.61
C PHE A 38 -11.80 -7.81 -13.33
N ASP A 39 -10.78 -8.24 -14.09
CA ASP A 39 -10.16 -9.55 -13.92
C ASP A 39 -9.51 -9.67 -12.52
N LYS A 40 -9.45 -10.87 -11.93
CA LYS A 40 -8.74 -11.12 -10.67
C LYS A 40 -7.23 -10.81 -10.73
N ARG A 41 -6.67 -10.68 -11.94
CA ARG A 41 -5.29 -10.23 -12.17
C ARG A 41 -5.14 -8.72 -12.13
N SER A 42 -6.22 -7.98 -11.94
CA SER A 42 -6.18 -6.53 -11.84
C SER A 42 -5.51 -6.10 -10.54
N PRO A 43 -5.00 -4.85 -10.48
CA PRO A 43 -4.33 -4.37 -9.29
C PRO A 43 -5.20 -4.48 -8.05
N ARG A 44 -4.57 -4.81 -6.92
CA ARG A 44 -5.18 -4.74 -5.60
C ARG A 44 -4.37 -3.78 -4.75
N ILE A 45 -5.06 -2.98 -3.94
CA ILE A 45 -4.43 -2.00 -3.05
C ILE A 45 -4.79 -2.30 -1.59
N ARG A 46 -3.98 -1.73 -0.70
CA ARG A 46 -4.24 -1.61 0.74
C ARG A 46 -4.43 -0.14 1.08
N TYR A 47 -5.32 0.17 2.00
CA TYR A 47 -5.56 1.53 2.49
C TYR A 47 -5.88 1.52 3.99
N VAL A 48 -5.67 2.64 4.67
CA VAL A 48 -6.00 2.78 6.11
C VAL A 48 -7.47 3.12 6.26
N ILE A 49 -8.19 2.36 7.10
CA ILE A 49 -9.56 2.68 7.52
C ILE A 49 -9.51 3.38 8.88
N ASP A 50 -8.84 2.76 9.85
CA ASP A 50 -8.74 3.24 11.23
C ASP A 50 -7.51 2.61 11.91
N LYS A 51 -7.24 2.97 13.16
CA LYS A 51 -6.20 2.36 13.99
C LYS A 51 -6.40 0.85 14.04
N ASN A 52 -5.33 0.09 13.79
CA ASN A 52 -5.38 -1.38 13.71
C ASN A 52 -6.32 -1.92 12.61
N ARG A 53 -6.68 -1.12 11.60
CA ARG A 53 -7.61 -1.56 10.56
C ARG A 53 -7.16 -1.06 9.18
N PHE A 54 -6.55 -1.97 8.42
CA PHE A 54 -6.39 -1.80 6.98
C PHE A 54 -7.64 -2.31 6.24
N GLY A 55 -7.96 -1.66 5.13
CA GLY A 55 -8.86 -2.15 4.10
C GLY A 55 -8.08 -2.59 2.87
N TYR A 56 -8.75 -3.37 2.02
CA TYR A 56 -8.22 -3.82 0.74
C TYR A 56 -9.27 -3.64 -0.34
N ALA A 57 -8.86 -3.13 -1.50
CA ALA A 57 -9.75 -2.90 -2.62
C ALA A 57 -9.13 -3.45 -3.90
N ASP A 58 -9.95 -4.12 -4.69
CA ASP A 58 -9.59 -4.55 -6.04
C ASP A 58 -9.84 -3.39 -7.02
N PHE A 59 -9.11 -3.40 -8.14
CA PHE A 59 -9.29 -2.39 -9.18
C PHE A 59 -10.72 -2.41 -9.71
N GLY A 60 -11.30 -1.21 -9.81
CA GLY A 60 -12.75 -1.04 -10.00
C GLY A 60 -13.41 -0.43 -8.78
N ASP A 61 -12.96 -0.75 -7.57
CA ASP A 61 -13.57 -0.30 -6.31
C ASP A 61 -12.83 0.86 -5.65
N PHE A 62 -11.93 1.52 -6.38
CA PHE A 62 -11.28 2.74 -5.96
C PHE A 62 -10.94 3.64 -7.15
N PHE A 63 -10.68 4.91 -6.87
CA PHE A 63 -10.13 5.87 -7.81
C PHE A 63 -9.27 6.91 -7.10
N PHE A 64 -8.46 7.64 -7.86
CA PHE A 64 -7.67 8.76 -7.35
C PHE A 64 -8.25 10.09 -7.86
N TRP A 65 -8.41 11.04 -6.95
CA TRP A 65 -8.83 12.41 -7.26
C TRP A 65 -7.66 13.25 -7.77
N GLU A 66 -7.94 14.47 -8.25
CA GLU A 66 -6.93 15.36 -8.85
C GLU A 66 -5.80 15.76 -7.89
N ASP A 67 -6.07 15.77 -6.58
CA ASP A 67 -5.08 16.02 -5.53
C ASP A 67 -4.22 14.79 -5.19
N GLY A 68 -4.43 13.66 -5.88
CA GLY A 68 -3.80 12.38 -5.58
C GLY A 68 -4.45 11.63 -4.42
N GLY A 69 -5.54 12.15 -3.85
CA GLY A 69 -6.29 11.50 -2.78
C GLY A 69 -6.95 10.21 -3.27
N LEU A 70 -6.79 9.13 -2.51
CA LEU A 70 -7.47 7.86 -2.78
C LEU A 70 -8.91 7.93 -2.27
N TYR A 71 -9.84 7.50 -3.12
CA TYR A 71 -11.23 7.27 -2.78
C TYR A 71 -11.61 5.82 -3.01
N VAL A 72 -12.27 5.20 -2.03
CA VAL A 72 -12.65 3.78 -2.06
C VAL A 72 -14.15 3.63 -1.89
N TRP A 73 -14.76 2.76 -2.69
CA TRP A 73 -16.16 2.37 -2.57
C TRP A 73 -16.34 1.35 -1.44
N GLN A 74 -17.26 1.64 -0.53
CA GLN A 74 -17.66 0.78 0.57
C GLN A 74 -19.12 0.37 0.41
N GLN A 75 -19.46 -0.84 0.86
CA GLN A 75 -20.83 -1.37 0.79
C GLN A 75 -21.57 -1.31 2.13
N SER A 76 -20.88 -1.04 3.23
CA SER A 76 -21.45 -1.05 4.57
C SER A 76 -22.11 0.29 4.91
N GLU A 77 -23.31 0.25 5.50
CA GLU A 77 -24.04 1.43 6.00
C GLU A 77 -23.25 2.20 7.08
N GLU A 78 -22.25 1.58 7.73
CA GLU A 78 -21.38 2.25 8.71
C GLU A 78 -20.65 3.48 8.13
N PHE A 79 -20.55 3.57 6.81
CA PHE A 79 -19.83 4.62 6.10
C PHE A 79 -20.75 5.68 5.45
N GLU A 80 -22.05 5.65 5.74
CA GLU A 80 -23.00 6.61 5.17
C GLU A 80 -22.66 8.06 5.53
N GLU A 81 -22.24 8.32 6.76
CA GLU A 81 -21.89 9.66 7.23
C GLU A 81 -20.61 10.22 6.57
N ASP A 82 -19.70 9.34 6.19
CA ASP A 82 -18.42 9.70 5.55
C ASP A 82 -18.52 9.71 4.01
N HIS A 83 -19.70 9.44 3.44
CA HIS A 83 -19.88 9.41 2.00
C HIS A 83 -19.64 10.78 1.36
N ASN A 84 -18.80 10.83 0.32
CA ASN A 84 -18.53 12.04 -0.47
C ASN A 84 -19.23 12.01 -1.85
N PRO A 85 -20.55 12.25 -1.94
CA PRO A 85 -21.29 12.21 -3.22
C PRO A 85 -20.84 13.30 -4.20
N ASP A 86 -20.45 14.48 -3.70
CA ASP A 86 -20.00 15.60 -4.55
C ASP A 86 -18.73 15.22 -5.34
N ILE A 87 -17.78 14.52 -4.70
CA ILE A 87 -16.56 14.04 -5.36
C ILE A 87 -16.90 12.98 -6.42
N VAL A 88 -17.92 12.16 -6.19
CA VAL A 88 -18.38 11.18 -7.18
C VAL A 88 -18.94 11.87 -8.40
N GLU A 89 -19.83 12.85 -8.22
CA GLU A 89 -20.43 13.59 -9.33
C GLU A 89 -19.37 14.39 -10.09
N ASP A 90 -18.45 15.06 -9.38
CA ASP A 90 -17.38 15.82 -10.00
C ASP A 90 -16.39 14.92 -10.75
N TYR A 91 -16.05 13.75 -10.19
CA TYR A 91 -15.24 12.76 -10.91
C TYR A 91 -16.04 12.20 -12.07
N PHE A 92 -17.04 11.38 -11.85
CA PHE A 92 -17.65 10.57 -12.91
C PHE A 92 -18.59 11.37 -13.84
N GLY A 93 -19.03 12.56 -13.45
CA GLY A 93 -20.05 13.34 -14.15
C GLY A 93 -21.49 12.90 -13.84
N HIS A 94 -21.66 12.00 -12.87
CA HIS A 94 -22.95 11.49 -12.40
C HIS A 94 -22.81 10.78 -11.03
N SER A 95 -23.92 10.54 -10.34
CA SER A 95 -23.96 10.03 -8.96
C SER A 95 -23.54 8.57 -8.75
N CYS A 96 -23.39 7.78 -9.83
CA CYS A 96 -22.97 6.36 -9.75
C CYS A 96 -23.90 5.52 -8.83
N GLU A 97 -25.22 5.69 -8.97
CA GLU A 97 -26.21 5.02 -8.12
C GLU A 97 -25.97 3.51 -8.00
N GLY A 98 -26.03 3.01 -6.76
CA GLY A 98 -25.84 1.59 -6.44
C GLY A 98 -24.38 1.14 -6.28
N ARG A 99 -23.39 2.04 -6.38
CA ARG A 99 -21.98 1.72 -6.08
C ARG A 99 -21.65 1.68 -4.59
N GLY A 100 -22.52 2.20 -3.73
CA GLY A 100 -22.30 2.27 -2.28
C GLY A 100 -21.76 3.63 -1.85
N TYR A 101 -21.00 3.65 -0.76
CA TYR A 101 -20.47 4.86 -0.13
C TYR A 101 -19.01 5.07 -0.51
N THR A 102 -18.68 6.18 -1.15
CA THR A 102 -17.31 6.60 -1.43
C THR A 102 -16.69 7.33 -0.26
N LEU A 103 -15.51 6.91 0.18
CA LEU A 103 -14.75 7.55 1.26
C LEU A 103 -13.36 7.94 0.79
N ARG A 104 -12.88 9.12 1.23
CA ARG A 104 -11.46 9.45 1.17
C ARG A 104 -10.69 8.52 2.12
N SER A 105 -9.56 7.98 1.68
CA SER A 105 -8.76 7.04 2.47
C SER A 105 -7.26 7.30 2.28
N ILE A 106 -6.45 6.91 3.27
CA ILE A 106 -4.99 6.98 3.14
C ILE A 106 -4.52 5.76 2.35
N PHE A 107 -3.96 6.00 1.17
CA PHE A 107 -3.36 4.96 0.35
C PHE A 107 -2.18 4.30 1.08
N ALA A 108 -2.19 2.97 1.19
CA ALA A 108 -1.27 2.23 2.06
C ALA A 108 -0.60 1.02 1.39
N GLY A 109 -0.54 1.00 0.07
CA GLY A 109 0.26 0.00 -0.66
C GLY A 109 -0.44 -0.61 -1.86
N ILE A 110 0.40 -1.14 -2.75
CA ILE A 110 0.00 -1.94 -3.90
C ILE A 110 0.42 -3.38 -3.62
N ASP A 111 -0.46 -4.32 -3.94
CA ASP A 111 -0.13 -5.74 -3.96
C ASP A 111 1.01 -5.98 -4.96
N THR A 112 2.15 -6.49 -4.46
CA THR A 112 3.34 -6.70 -5.29
C THR A 112 3.27 -7.99 -6.10
N GLY A 113 2.35 -8.91 -5.78
CA GLY A 113 2.33 -10.27 -6.32
C GLY A 113 3.42 -11.18 -5.73
N TYR A 114 4.20 -10.71 -4.75
CA TYR A 114 5.18 -11.51 -4.01
C TYR A 114 4.65 -11.86 -2.63
N ASP A 115 5.01 -13.05 -2.16
CA ASP A 115 4.80 -13.48 -0.78
C ASP A 115 6.13 -13.41 -0.03
N ASP A 116 6.08 -13.12 1.26
CA ASP A 116 7.23 -13.25 2.16
C ASP A 116 7.60 -14.74 2.35
N SER A 117 8.66 -15.01 3.10
CA SER A 117 9.13 -16.39 3.33
C SER A 117 8.18 -17.23 4.18
N ASN A 118 7.19 -16.61 4.82
CA ASN A 118 6.15 -17.27 5.59
C ASN A 118 4.85 -17.44 4.79
N GLY A 119 4.82 -17.03 3.51
CA GLY A 119 3.67 -17.16 2.63
C GLY A 119 2.64 -16.03 2.76
N SER A 120 2.98 -14.92 3.41
CA SER A 120 2.10 -13.75 3.53
C SER A 120 2.31 -12.78 2.36
N ARG A 121 1.21 -12.30 1.77
CA ARG A 121 1.26 -11.35 0.65
C ARG A 121 1.96 -10.05 1.06
N MET A 122 2.90 -9.57 0.25
CA MET A 122 3.60 -8.31 0.47
C MET A 122 3.00 -7.18 -0.36
N PHE A 123 2.85 -6.03 0.29
CA PHE A 123 2.39 -4.77 -0.28
C PHE A 123 3.51 -3.73 -0.18
N THR A 124 3.54 -2.77 -1.11
CA THR A 124 4.41 -1.60 -0.91
C THR A 124 4.04 -0.87 0.39
N GLY A 125 5.04 -0.32 1.08
CA GLY A 125 4.92 0.23 2.43
C GLY A 125 5.08 -0.79 3.55
N ASP A 126 5.22 -2.09 3.24
CA ASP A 126 5.59 -3.11 4.23
C ASP A 126 7.04 -2.94 4.68
N ILE A 127 7.26 -3.10 5.99
CA ILE A 127 8.60 -3.20 6.58
C ILE A 127 8.93 -4.69 6.70
N VAL A 128 10.04 -5.07 6.06
CA VAL A 128 10.47 -6.45 5.89
C VAL A 128 11.86 -6.61 6.48
N LEU A 129 12.00 -7.57 7.39
CA LEU A 129 13.29 -8.03 7.87
C LEU A 129 13.95 -8.88 6.78
N VAL A 130 15.09 -8.39 6.26
CA VAL A 130 15.81 -9.03 5.16
C VAL A 130 17.03 -9.75 5.70
N LYS A 131 17.11 -11.06 5.44
CA LYS A 131 18.27 -11.90 5.77
C LYS A 131 18.82 -12.57 4.51
N GLU A 132 20.14 -12.57 4.37
CA GLU A 132 20.80 -13.32 3.31
C GLU A 132 20.67 -14.83 3.52
N ARG A 133 21.04 -15.61 2.51
CA ARG A 133 20.93 -17.08 2.53
C ARG A 133 21.73 -17.73 3.67
N ASP A 134 22.82 -17.11 4.10
CA ASP A 134 23.66 -17.57 5.21
C ASP A 134 23.12 -17.16 6.59
N GLY A 135 22.02 -16.41 6.63
CA GLY A 135 21.38 -15.91 7.84
C GLY A 135 21.84 -14.52 8.28
N TYR A 136 22.74 -13.86 7.53
CA TYR A 136 23.15 -12.48 7.83
C TYR A 136 21.96 -11.52 7.71
N GLU A 137 21.63 -10.83 8.80
CA GLU A 137 20.56 -9.83 8.84
C GLU A 137 21.04 -8.51 8.23
N MET A 138 20.48 -8.14 7.08
CA MET A 138 20.74 -6.85 6.45
C MET A 138 20.02 -5.71 7.19
N GLY A 139 18.89 -6.01 7.84
CA GLY A 139 18.08 -5.06 8.59
C GLY A 139 16.61 -5.10 8.18
N ALA A 140 15.81 -4.24 8.81
CA ALA A 140 14.42 -4.01 8.43
C ALA A 140 14.37 -2.94 7.33
N LEU A 141 13.80 -3.28 6.18
CA LEU A 141 13.72 -2.39 5.02
C LEU A 141 12.26 -2.21 4.59
N CYS A 142 11.89 -0.98 4.23
CA CYS A 142 10.59 -0.64 3.69
C CYS A 142 10.56 -0.93 2.18
N LEU A 143 9.55 -1.70 1.78
CA LEU A 143 9.31 -2.14 0.41
C LEU A 143 8.62 -1.03 -0.39
N ALA A 144 9.12 -0.74 -1.59
CA ALA A 144 8.51 0.21 -2.50
C ALA A 144 8.53 -0.30 -3.95
N SER A 145 8.04 0.54 -4.85
CA SER A 145 8.04 0.32 -6.29
C SER A 145 8.69 1.49 -7.01
N LEU A 146 9.53 1.20 -8.00
CA LEU A 146 9.95 2.19 -8.98
C LEU A 146 9.41 1.79 -10.35
N CYS A 147 8.73 2.71 -11.01
CA CYS A 147 8.27 2.56 -12.38
C CYS A 147 9.10 3.47 -13.29
N GLY A 148 9.89 2.87 -14.17
CA GLY A 148 10.61 3.54 -15.24
C GLY A 148 9.72 3.85 -16.44
N ARG A 149 10.29 4.52 -17.44
CA ARG A 149 9.54 5.08 -18.58
C ARG A 149 9.21 4.03 -19.66
N ILE A 150 9.83 2.85 -19.65
CA ILE A 150 9.73 1.86 -20.74
C ILE A 150 9.70 0.43 -20.17
N GLY A 151 8.67 0.10 -19.39
CA GLY A 151 8.45 -1.26 -18.89
C GLY A 151 9.55 -1.80 -17.96
N ASP A 152 10.50 -0.95 -17.59
CA ASP A 152 11.56 -1.14 -16.64
C ASP A 152 11.04 -0.69 -15.28
N GLY A 153 10.89 -1.60 -14.34
CA GLY A 153 10.44 -1.28 -13.00
C GLY A 153 10.68 -2.45 -12.07
N PHE A 154 10.63 -2.20 -10.78
CA PHE A 154 10.80 -3.25 -9.79
C PHE A 154 9.99 -2.96 -8.53
N TYR A 155 9.59 -4.04 -7.86
CA TYR A 155 9.30 -4.01 -6.44
C TYR A 155 10.58 -4.36 -5.68
N GLY A 156 10.92 -3.59 -4.65
CA GLY A 156 12.16 -3.79 -3.91
C GLY A 156 12.41 -2.74 -2.85
N PHE A 157 13.58 -2.85 -2.23
CA PHE A 157 14.03 -1.96 -1.17
C PHE A 157 14.94 -0.89 -1.80
N PRO A 158 14.51 0.39 -1.87
CA PRO A 158 15.39 1.45 -2.30
C PRO A 158 16.49 1.69 -1.26
N LEU A 159 17.74 1.75 -1.71
CA LEU A 159 18.93 2.00 -0.91
C LEU A 159 19.70 3.19 -1.53
N ASP A 160 20.61 3.80 -0.77
CA ASP A 160 21.34 5.03 -1.15
C ASP A 160 21.83 5.06 -2.62
N ASN A 161 22.52 4.01 -3.07
CA ASN A 161 23.08 3.93 -4.43
C ASN A 161 22.69 2.66 -5.19
N HIS A 162 21.71 1.91 -4.68
CA HIS A 162 21.28 0.65 -5.28
C HIS A 162 19.82 0.35 -4.92
N SER A 163 19.27 -0.72 -5.45
CA SER A 163 17.98 -1.23 -4.99
C SER A 163 18.04 -2.75 -4.92
N LEU A 164 17.70 -3.28 -3.75
CA LEU A 164 17.57 -4.71 -3.58
C LEU A 164 16.17 -5.13 -4.02
N THR A 165 16.07 -5.66 -5.25
CA THR A 165 14.76 -6.03 -5.82
C THR A 165 14.24 -7.35 -5.26
N LEU A 166 12.92 -7.53 -5.23
CA LEU A 166 12.31 -8.80 -4.81
C LEU A 166 12.72 -9.98 -5.71
N ASP A 167 12.94 -9.73 -7.01
CA ASP A 167 13.49 -10.71 -7.94
C ASP A 167 14.92 -11.14 -7.55
N MET A 168 15.77 -10.20 -7.12
CA MET A 168 17.11 -10.50 -6.61
C MET A 168 17.04 -11.32 -5.33
N CYS A 169 16.20 -10.91 -4.37
CA CYS A 169 15.98 -11.65 -3.13
C CYS A 169 15.55 -13.09 -3.40
N LYS A 170 14.56 -13.28 -4.28
CA LYS A 170 14.05 -14.61 -4.66
C LYS A 170 15.11 -15.47 -5.33
N LYS A 171 15.88 -14.92 -6.29
CA LYS A 171 16.95 -15.65 -6.99
C LYS A 171 18.13 -15.97 -6.07
N GLY A 172 18.45 -15.06 -5.15
CA GLY A 172 19.54 -15.20 -4.18
C GLY A 172 19.21 -16.11 -3.00
N GLY A 173 17.94 -16.47 -2.81
CA GLY A 173 17.50 -17.29 -1.68
C GLY A 173 17.51 -16.53 -0.34
N TYR A 174 17.20 -15.23 -0.40
CA TYR A 174 17.05 -14.39 0.79
C TYR A 174 15.81 -14.83 1.58
N HIS A 175 15.89 -14.71 2.90
CA HIS A 175 14.74 -14.85 3.78
C HIS A 175 14.15 -13.46 4.04
N LEU A 176 12.88 -13.30 3.68
CA LEU A 176 12.10 -12.08 3.82
C LEU A 176 11.00 -12.33 4.84
N GLU A 177 10.98 -11.58 5.93
CA GLU A 177 9.97 -11.70 6.97
C GLU A 177 9.30 -10.34 7.15
N ARG A 178 8.00 -10.25 6.83
CA ARG A 178 7.26 -9.01 7.08
C ARG A 178 7.10 -8.83 8.60
N ILE A 179 7.38 -7.63 9.10
CA ILE A 179 7.34 -7.30 10.54
C ILE A 179 6.44 -6.10 10.86
N GLY A 180 5.74 -5.54 9.87
CA GLY A 180 4.90 -4.37 10.04
C GLY A 180 4.84 -3.50 8.80
N THR A 181 4.48 -2.23 8.98
CA THR A 181 4.37 -1.26 7.87
C THR A 181 4.90 0.12 8.26
N VAL A 182 5.15 0.97 7.27
CA VAL A 182 5.59 2.37 7.47
C VAL A 182 4.46 3.32 7.89
N PHE A 183 3.25 2.80 8.13
CA PHE A 183 2.04 3.59 8.40
C PHE A 183 1.80 3.82 9.90
N TYR A 184 2.80 4.40 10.57
CA TYR A 184 2.73 4.86 11.96
C TYR A 184 2.77 6.39 12.02
N GLN A 185 2.33 6.97 13.14
CA GLN A 185 2.23 8.41 13.36
C GLN A 185 1.45 9.13 12.25
N LEU A 186 0.43 8.48 11.68
CA LEU A 186 -0.39 9.01 10.59
C LEU A 186 -1.22 10.21 11.04
N ASP A 187 -1.53 11.11 10.11
CA ASP A 187 -2.58 12.12 10.30
C ASP A 187 -3.91 11.59 9.74
N PRO A 188 -5.07 11.78 10.42
CA PRO A 188 -6.37 11.33 9.90
C PRO A 188 -6.71 11.88 8.50
N CYS A 189 -6.18 13.05 8.17
CA CYS A 189 -6.32 13.70 6.86
C CYS A 189 -4.94 13.89 6.21
N GLU A 190 -4.08 12.87 6.28
CA GLU A 190 -2.74 12.93 5.69
C GLU A 190 -2.83 13.22 4.18
N GLU A 191 -2.08 14.23 3.73
CA GLU A 191 -1.90 14.51 2.31
C GLU A 191 -1.23 13.30 1.63
N PRO A 192 -1.55 13.01 0.36
CA PRO A 192 -0.92 11.89 -0.35
C PRO A 192 0.61 12.05 -0.39
N VAL A 193 1.31 11.15 0.28
CA VAL A 193 2.78 11.03 0.22
C VAL A 193 3.10 9.72 -0.49
N SER A 194 3.99 9.78 -1.49
CA SER A 194 4.41 8.58 -2.21
C SER A 194 5.05 7.57 -1.25
N ILE A 195 4.69 6.30 -1.44
CA ILE A 195 5.30 5.18 -0.72
C ILE A 195 6.79 5.09 -1.03
N TRP A 196 7.22 5.50 -2.23
CA TRP A 196 8.63 5.60 -2.58
C TRP A 196 9.37 6.55 -1.62
N ASP A 197 8.82 7.73 -1.35
CA ASP A 197 9.42 8.72 -0.46
C ASP A 197 9.43 8.21 0.99
N LYS A 198 8.32 7.63 1.47
CA LYS A 198 8.26 6.99 2.79
C LYS A 198 9.32 5.89 2.93
N ALA A 199 9.50 5.06 1.92
CA ALA A 199 10.48 3.98 1.92
C ALA A 199 11.92 4.51 1.84
N LEU A 200 12.19 5.54 1.02
CA LEU A 200 13.50 6.18 0.97
C LEU A 200 13.89 6.79 2.31
N THR A 201 12.98 7.52 2.95
CA THR A 201 13.21 8.07 4.29
C THR A 201 13.48 6.94 5.28
N TYR A 202 12.67 5.89 5.27
CA TYR A 202 12.86 4.77 6.19
C TYR A 202 14.20 4.06 5.96
N ASN A 203 14.56 3.73 4.72
CA ASN A 203 15.72 2.90 4.42
C ASN A 203 17.06 3.63 4.56
N ASN A 204 17.08 4.96 4.35
CA ASN A 204 18.33 5.73 4.31
C ASN A 204 18.56 6.59 5.57
N THR A 205 17.62 6.63 6.52
CA THR A 205 17.85 7.31 7.79
C THR A 205 18.88 6.53 8.61
N TYR A 206 20.00 7.16 8.94
CA TYR A 206 20.98 6.58 9.86
C TYR A 206 20.36 6.39 11.25
N ARG A 207 20.52 5.20 11.81
CA ARG A 207 19.93 4.79 13.09
C ARG A 207 20.96 4.02 13.90
N ASP A 208 20.94 4.23 15.20
CA ASP A 208 21.60 3.31 16.11
C ASP A 208 20.68 2.11 16.44
N LYS A 209 21.15 1.23 17.33
CA LYS A 209 20.40 0.02 17.70
C LYS A 209 19.12 0.33 18.48
N GLU A 210 19.10 1.41 19.25
CA GLU A 210 17.94 1.80 20.04
C GLU A 210 16.86 2.39 19.12
N ASP A 211 17.27 3.30 18.22
CA ASP A 211 16.39 3.87 17.19
C ASP A 211 15.75 2.79 16.31
N GLU A 212 16.55 1.82 15.86
CA GLU A 212 16.07 0.69 15.06
C GLU A 212 15.06 -0.17 15.83
N SER A 213 15.29 -0.43 17.12
CA SER A 213 14.37 -1.18 17.96
C SER A 213 13.04 -0.44 18.15
N VAL A 214 13.09 0.88 18.36
CA VAL A 214 11.90 1.73 18.47
C VAL A 214 11.08 1.69 17.19
N LEU A 215 11.73 1.85 16.03
CA LEU A 215 11.03 1.89 14.74
C LEU A 215 10.43 0.54 14.37
N ARG A 216 11.10 -0.56 14.66
CA ARG A 216 10.52 -1.90 14.52
C ARG A 216 9.27 -2.05 15.39
N THR A 217 9.28 -1.50 16.59
CA THR A 217 8.12 -1.53 17.49
C THR A 217 6.97 -0.71 16.94
N MET A 218 7.25 0.49 16.44
CA MET A 218 6.24 1.32 15.80
C MET A 218 5.63 0.63 14.57
N ALA A 219 6.45 -0.02 13.75
CA ALA A 219 6.02 -0.77 12.56
C ALA A 219 5.03 -1.89 12.89
N ARG A 220 5.21 -2.61 14.01
CA ARG A 220 4.34 -3.72 14.43
C ARG A 220 2.94 -3.27 14.83
N TYR A 221 2.80 -2.05 15.33
CA TYR A 221 1.52 -1.47 15.74
C TYR A 221 0.99 -0.49 14.69
N THR A 222 0.84 -0.98 13.45
CA THR A 222 0.31 -0.21 12.32
C THR A 222 -0.94 -0.87 11.70
N PRO A 223 -1.86 -0.08 11.11
CA PRO A 223 -1.80 1.39 10.97
C PRO A 223 -2.14 2.09 12.29
N ASN A 224 -1.51 3.23 12.56
CA ASN A 224 -1.74 3.96 13.82
C ASN A 224 -1.49 5.47 13.67
N PHE A 225 -2.34 6.25 14.33
CA PHE A 225 -2.37 7.71 14.33
C PHE A 225 -1.69 8.34 15.56
N ASP A 226 -1.25 7.53 16.53
CA ASP A 226 -0.53 8.01 17.70
C ASP A 226 0.74 8.76 17.30
N LYS A 227 0.87 10.01 17.74
CA LYS A 227 2.04 10.85 17.38
C LYS A 227 3.24 10.63 18.27
N GLU A 228 3.04 10.11 19.48
CA GLU A 228 4.10 10.01 20.47
C GLU A 228 4.67 8.59 20.54
N VAL A 229 5.99 8.46 20.40
CA VAL A 229 6.71 7.17 20.43
C VAL A 229 6.40 6.34 21.67
N TRP A 230 6.28 6.98 22.83
CA TRP A 230 6.03 6.27 24.10
C TRP A 230 4.72 5.47 24.11
N LYS A 231 3.73 5.83 23.28
CA LYS A 231 2.47 5.07 23.17
C LYS A 231 2.71 3.71 22.52
N TYR A 232 3.57 3.64 21.52
CA TYR A 232 3.97 2.39 20.87
C TYR A 232 4.76 1.48 21.81
N LEU A 233 5.74 2.06 22.51
CA LEU A 233 6.51 1.32 23.53
C LEU A 233 5.60 0.84 24.67
N GLY A 234 4.60 1.64 25.03
CA GLY A 234 3.56 1.26 25.99
C GLY A 234 2.78 0.02 25.55
N LEU A 235 2.38 -0.07 24.27
CA LEU A 235 1.70 -1.25 23.72
C LEU A 235 2.57 -2.51 23.84
N GLU A 236 3.87 -2.40 23.54
CA GLU A 236 4.83 -3.51 23.67
C GLU A 236 5.01 -3.93 25.14
N ILE A 237 5.23 -2.98 26.04
CA ILE A 237 5.42 -3.25 27.48
C ILE A 237 4.18 -3.91 28.09
N LEU A 238 2.98 -3.51 27.65
CA LEU A 238 1.71 -4.09 28.09
C LEU A 238 1.41 -5.46 27.43
N GLY A 239 2.24 -5.92 26.50
CA GLY A 239 2.06 -7.18 25.79
C GLY A 239 0.80 -7.19 24.92
N VAL A 240 0.40 -6.03 24.39
CA VAL A 240 -0.71 -5.95 23.44
C VAL A 240 -0.31 -6.69 22.18
N GLU A 241 -1.19 -7.58 21.73
CA GLU A 241 -1.00 -8.34 20.50
C GLU A 241 -0.75 -7.38 19.33
N GLU A 242 0.20 -7.75 18.47
CA GLU A 242 0.54 -6.91 17.32
C GLU A 242 -0.70 -6.65 16.47
N PHE A 243 -0.75 -5.47 15.86
CA PHE A 243 -1.89 -5.10 15.04
C PHE A 243 -2.00 -6.03 13.84
N ASN A 244 -3.23 -6.31 13.40
CA ASN A 244 -3.45 -7.21 12.30
C ASN A 244 -3.19 -6.48 10.98
N TRP A 245 -1.93 -6.48 10.57
CA TRP A 245 -1.49 -6.04 9.24
C TRP A 245 -1.41 -7.20 8.23
N ARG A 246 -1.84 -8.42 8.62
CA ARG A 246 -1.71 -9.64 7.81
C ARG A 246 -2.88 -9.92 6.88
#